data_AF-A0A7C7C303-F1
#
_entry.id   AF-A0A7C7C303-F1
#
_cell.length_a   1.000
_cell.length_b   1.000
_cell.length_c   1.000
_cell.angle_alpha   90.00
_cell.angle_beta   90.00
_cell.angle_gamma   90.00
#
_symmetry.space_group_name_H-M   'P 1'
#
loop_
_entity.id
_entity.type
_entity.pdbx_description
1 polymer ?
#
loop_
_entity_poly.entity_id
_entity_poly.type
_entity_poly.pdbx_seq_one_letter_code
_entity_poly.pdbx_strand_id
1 'polypeptide(L)' 'MTETDMEKRSALLSSAGLDPSRIPKHIAIIMDGNGRWAQNRGEDRVFGHLNGVESVRAVVEAALQIGVRYLTLYAFSTD' A
#
# COMPACT_ATOMS: atom_id res chain seq x y z
N MET A 1 -1.82 16.25 -12.17
CA MET A 1 -3.13 15.75 -11.73
C MET A 1 -4.17 16.57 -12.46
N THR A 2 -5.02 15.94 -13.24
CA THR A 2 -6.09 16.62 -13.99
C THR A 2 -7.20 17.05 -13.04
N GLU A 3 -8.10 17.93 -13.49
CA GLU A 3 -9.28 18.34 -12.73
C GLU A 3 -10.15 17.13 -12.36
N THR A 4 -10.33 16.21 -13.32
CA THR A 4 -11.02 14.93 -13.12
C THR A 4 -10.37 14.05 -12.04
N ASP A 5 -9.03 14.07 -11.92
CA ASP A 5 -8.34 13.30 -10.89
C ASP A 5 -8.58 13.88 -9.47
N MET A 6 -8.69 15.21 -9.37
CA MET A 6 -8.97 15.91 -8.11
C MET A 6 -10.39 15.60 -7.60
N GLU A 7 -11.37 15.61 -8.50
CA GLU A 7 -12.76 15.26 -8.19
C GLU A 7 -12.88 13.81 -7.72
N LYS A 8 -12.26 12.87 -8.45
CA LYS A 8 -12.22 11.45 -8.09
C LYS A 8 -11.61 11.22 -6.71
N ARG A 9 -10.49 11.89 -6.41
CA ARG A 9 -9.87 11.83 -5.08
C ARG A 9 -10.79 12.39 -4.00
N SER A 10 -11.43 13.53 -4.23
CA SER A 10 -12.37 14.12 -3.27
C SER A 10 -13.54 13.17 -2.97
N ALA A 11 -14.11 12.55 -4.00
CA ALA A 11 -15.17 11.56 -3.86
C ALA A 11 -14.70 10.31 -3.09
N LEU A 12 -13.49 9.80 -3.39
CA LEU A 12 -12.87 8.67 -2.68
C LEU A 12 -12.66 8.96 -1.20
N LEU A 13 -12.09 10.12 -0.87
CA LEU A 13 -11.83 10.48 0.53
C LEU A 13 -13.13 10.64 1.31
N SER A 14 -14.15 11.25 0.71
CA SER A 14 -15.48 11.40 1.31
C SER A 14 -16.15 10.04 1.58
N SER A 15 -16.16 9.14 0.59
CA SER A 15 -16.78 7.81 0.75
C SER A 15 -16.04 6.92 1.75
N ALA A 16 -14.72 7.10 1.89
CA ALA A 16 -13.90 6.42 2.89
C ALA A 16 -13.96 7.07 4.28
N GLY A 17 -14.67 8.19 4.46
CA GLY A 17 -14.73 8.92 5.73
C GLY A 17 -13.39 9.54 6.15
N LEU A 18 -12.52 9.85 5.19
CA LEU A 18 -11.19 10.39 5.42
C LEU A 18 -11.17 11.91 5.27
N ASP A 19 -10.71 12.59 6.31
CA ASP A 19 -10.45 14.02 6.28
C ASP A 19 -9.13 14.31 5.51
N PRO A 20 -9.17 15.05 4.38
CA PRO A 20 -7.98 15.38 3.60
C PRO A 20 -6.89 16.09 4.41
N SER A 21 -7.25 16.85 5.44
CA SER A 21 -6.30 17.58 6.29
C SER A 21 -5.54 16.66 7.26
N ARG A 22 -6.06 15.45 7.50
CA ARG A 22 -5.51 14.46 8.42
C ARG A 22 -4.74 13.35 7.73
N ILE A 23 -4.65 13.36 6.39
CA ILE A 23 -3.84 12.39 5.65
C ILE A 23 -2.36 12.60 5.99
N PRO A 24 -1.65 11.55 6.46
CA PRO A 24 -0.23 11.65 6.75
C PRO A 24 0.57 12.03 5.50
N LYS A 25 1.54 12.94 5.68
CA LYS A 25 2.47 13.26 4.60
C LYS A 25 3.37 12.07 4.27
N HIS A 26 3.71 11.25 5.27
CA HIS A 26 4.62 10.12 5.16
C HIS A 26 4.06 8.90 5.90
N ILE A 27 4.06 7.75 5.24
CA ILE A 27 3.75 6.45 5.82
C ILE A 27 4.97 5.53 5.63
N ALA A 28 5.34 4.80 6.68
CA ALA A 28 6.34 3.73 6.60
C ALA A 28 5.66 2.39 6.91
N ILE A 29 5.94 1.37 6.10
CA ILE A 29 5.32 0.04 6.20
C ILE A 29 6.43 -1.02 6.25
N ILE A 30 6.33 -1.91 7.23
CA ILE A 30 7.13 -3.13 7.32
C ILE A 30 6.36 -4.25 6.64
N MET A 31 6.92 -4.82 5.56
CA MET A 31 6.24 -5.83 4.74
C MET A 31 6.54 -7.25 5.22
N ASP A 32 6.14 -7.54 6.46
CA ASP A 32 6.32 -8.84 7.10
C ASP A 32 5.19 -9.82 6.73
N GLY A 33 5.47 -11.11 6.80
CA GLY A 33 4.45 -12.17 6.77
C GLY A 33 4.35 -12.95 5.47
N ASN A 34 4.95 -12.50 4.37
CA ASN A 34 4.90 -13.16 3.06
C ASN A 34 5.31 -14.65 3.11
N GLY A 35 6.41 -14.97 3.81
CA GLY A 35 6.86 -16.34 3.97
C GLY A 35 5.89 -17.20 4.81
N ARG A 36 5.34 -16.66 5.90
CA ARG A 36 4.34 -17.34 6.74
C ARG A 36 3.03 -17.57 5.98
N TRP A 37 2.62 -16.59 5.16
CA TRP A 37 1.44 -16.69 4.30
C TRP A 37 1.56 -17.85 3.31
N ALA A 38 2.73 -18.03 2.68
CA ALA A 38 2.97 -19.15 1.76
C ALA A 38 2.97 -20.50 2.51
N GLN A 39 3.67 -20.58 3.64
CA GLN A 39 3.74 -21.80 4.45
C GLN A 39 2.37 -22.28 4.94
N ASN A 40 1.51 -21.37 5.37
CA ASN A 40 0.14 -21.69 5.80
C ASN A 40 -0.75 -22.26 4.67
N ARG A 41 -0.30 -22.17 3.42
CA ARG A 41 -0.98 -22.68 2.23
C ARG A 41 -0.29 -23.90 1.62
N GLY A 42 0.77 -24.40 2.27
CA GLY A 42 1.59 -25.50 1.74
C GLY A 42 2.49 -25.10 0.57
N GLU A 43 2.73 -23.79 0.37
CA GLU A 43 3.49 -23.24 -0.75
C GLU A 43 4.92 -22.88 -0.34
N ASP A 44 5.83 -22.84 -1.32
CA ASP A 44 7.19 -22.35 -1.13
C ASP A 44 7.22 -20.85 -0.80
N ARG A 45 8.21 -20.41 -0.02
CA ARG A 45 8.39 -18.99 0.36
C ARG A 45 8.44 -18.03 -0.83
N VAL A 46 8.92 -18.49 -1.98
CA VAL A 46 8.96 -17.72 -3.23
C VAL A 46 7.55 -17.26 -3.65
N PHE A 47 6.53 -18.11 -3.48
CA PHE A 47 5.14 -17.72 -3.74
C PHE A 47 4.67 -16.60 -2.82
N GLY A 48 5.13 -16.59 -1.57
CA GLY A 48 4.90 -15.50 -0.65
C GLY A 48 5.48 -14.18 -1.15
N HIS A 49 6.72 -14.19 -1.64
CA HIS A 49 7.35 -12.99 -2.20
C HIS A 49 6.64 -12.48 -3.46
N LEU A 50 6.21 -13.38 -4.35
CA LEU A 50 5.43 -13.00 -5.54
C LEU A 50 4.09 -12.34 -5.17
N ASN A 51 3.38 -12.87 -4.17
CA ASN A 51 2.16 -12.24 -3.65
C ASN A 51 2.45 -10.89 -2.96
N GLY A 52 3.63 -10.75 -2.36
CA GLY A 52 4.11 -9.49 -1.81
C GLY A 52 4.18 -8.37 -2.85
N VAL A 53 4.49 -8.67 -4.12
CA VAL A 53 4.55 -7.68 -5.20
C VAL A 53 3.18 -7.05 -5.48
N GLU A 54 2.12 -7.88 -5.50
CA GLU A 54 0.75 -7.37 -5.70
C GLU A 54 0.30 -6.51 -4.51
N SER A 55 0.69 -6.89 -3.29
CA SER A 55 0.43 -6.10 -2.09
C SER A 55 1.12 -4.73 -2.15
N VAL A 56 2.38 -4.69 -2.59
CA VAL A 56 3.13 -3.44 -2.81
C VAL A 56 2.42 -2.56 -3.82
N ARG A 57 2.00 -3.12 -4.96
CA ARG A 57 1.31 -2.36 -6.01
C ARG A 57 0.04 -1.71 -5.47
N ALA A 58 -0.82 -2.49 -4.80
CA ALA A 58 -2.05 -1.99 -4.21
C ALA A 58 -1.82 -0.86 -3.20
N VAL A 59 -0.80 -0.99 -2.35
CA VAL A 59 -0.43 0.04 -1.37
C VAL A 59 0.05 1.32 -2.05
N VAL A 60 0.91 1.22 -3.06
CA VAL A 60 1.44 2.38 -3.80
C VAL A 60 0.30 3.12 -4.51
N GLU A 61 -0.59 2.38 -5.17
CA GLU A 61 -1.76 2.95 -5.84
C GLU A 61 -2.69 3.65 -4.84
N ALA A 62 -3.00 3.01 -3.71
CA ALA A 62 -3.82 3.60 -2.66
C ALA A 62 -3.19 4.88 -2.07
N ALA A 63 -1.89 4.83 -1.76
CA ALA A 63 -1.14 5.98 -1.25
C ALA A 63 -1.20 7.18 -2.21
N LEU A 64 -1.05 6.92 -3.51
CA LEU A 64 -1.17 7.94 -4.55
C LEU A 64 -2.59 8.52 -4.62
N GLN A 65 -3.61 7.65 -4.62
CA GLN A 65 -5.02 8.05 -4.73
C GLN A 65 -5.48 8.92 -3.56
N ILE A 66 -5.08 8.59 -2.32
CA ILE A 66 -5.47 9.36 -1.14
C ILE A 66 -4.58 10.60 -0.91
N GLY A 67 -3.42 10.66 -1.58
CA GLY A 67 -2.53 11.82 -1.57
C GLY A 67 -1.44 11.80 -0.49
N VAL A 68 -0.97 10.61 -0.09
CA VAL A 68 0.25 10.46 0.72
C VAL A 68 1.44 10.88 -0.13
N ARG A 69 2.32 11.72 0.42
CA ARG A 69 3.45 12.30 -0.34
C ARG A 69 4.70 11.42 -0.31
N TYR A 70 4.91 10.70 0.78
CA TYR A 70 6.07 9.85 0.98
C TYR A 70 5.62 8.48 1.47
N LEU A 71 6.14 7.44 0.84
CA LEU A 71 5.89 6.05 1.23
C LEU A 71 7.24 5.35 1.37
N THR A 72 7.50 4.78 2.55
CA THR A 72 8.66 3.94 2.80
C THR A 72 8.20 2.50 2.98
N LEU A 73 8.77 1.58 2.20
CA LEU A 73 8.47 0.16 2.28
C LEU A 73 9.73 -0.59 2.68
N TYR A 74 9.67 -1.34 3.78
CA TYR A 74 10.76 -2.23 4.17
C TYR A 74 10.55 -3.59 3.48
N ALA A 75 11.23 -3.76 2.34
CA ALA A 75 11.02 -4.88 1.42
C ALA A 75 11.99 -6.05 1.59
N PHE A 76 13.20 -5.77 2.09
CA PHE A 76 14.23 -6.77 2.32
C PHE A 76 14.91 -6.45 3.66
N SER A 77 14.96 -7.43 4.56
CA SER A 77 15.85 -7.38 5.72
C SER A 77 17.21 -7.96 5.35
N THR A 78 18.25 -7.54 6.06
CA THR A 78 19.63 -8.01 5.88
C THR A 78 19.95 -9.28 6.70
N ASP A 79 18.94 -10.14 6.96
CA ASP A 79 19.10 -11.33 7.81
C ASP A 79 19.26 -12.63 7.02
#